data_AF-A0A1Y2SMJ7-F1
#
_entry.id   AF-A0A1Y2SMJ7-F1
#
_cell.length_a   1.000
_cell.length_b   1.000
_cell.length_c   1.000
_cell.angle_alpha   90.00
_cell.angle_beta   90.00
_cell.angle_gamma   90.00
#
_symmetry.space_group_name_H-M   'P 1'
#
loop_
_entity.id
_entity.type
_entity.pdbx_description
1 polymer ?
#
loop_
_entity_poly.entity_id
_entity_poly.type
_entity_poly.pdbx_seq_one_letter_code
_entity_poly.pdbx_strand_id
1 'polypeptide(L)'
;MDEPKYIDLLISERDFTLNSGNEPLFCNNRISIGQDCVHAIIESGLATSLVAERSPTLRADIHTQIVILVENDERIIPGTVSINEESPTKLWITAETYDFGRINVSVGNGH
;
A
#
# COMPACT_ATOMS: atom_id res chain seq x y z
N MET A 1 -13.82 19.04 -4.28
CA MET A 1 -12.66 18.61 -3.48
C MET A 1 -13.21 18.10 -2.18
N ASP A 2 -12.92 16.84 -1.84
CA ASP A 2 -13.35 16.27 -0.57
C ASP A 2 -12.65 16.99 0.58
N GLU A 3 -13.33 17.08 1.72
CA GLU A 3 -12.74 17.63 2.94
C GLU A 3 -11.53 16.77 3.37
N PRO A 4 -10.39 17.38 3.75
CA PRO A 4 -9.20 16.61 4.12
C PRO A 4 -9.45 15.84 5.43
N LYS A 5 -9.42 14.51 5.33
CA LYS A 5 -9.42 13.56 6.45
C LYS A 5 -8.13 12.72 6.40
N TYR A 6 -7.83 12.03 7.49
CA TYR A 6 -6.67 11.14 7.59
C TYR A 6 -5.37 11.86 7.21
N ILE A 7 -5.12 13.01 7.85
CA ILE A 7 -3.91 13.80 7.58
C ILE A 7 -2.71 13.09 8.20
N ASP A 8 -1.68 12.86 7.41
CA ASP A 8 -0.44 12.19 7.82
C ASP A 8 0.79 12.83 7.15
N LEU A 9 1.99 12.47 7.59
CA LEU A 9 3.25 12.84 6.94
C LEU A 9 3.42 12.02 5.65
N LEU A 10 3.81 12.69 4.58
CA LEU A 10 4.07 12.04 3.30
C LEU A 10 5.41 11.30 3.34
N ILE A 11 5.35 9.98 3.24
CA ILE A 11 6.50 9.10 3.14
C ILE A 11 6.70 8.70 1.67
N SER A 12 7.90 8.94 1.15
CA SER A 12 8.33 8.50 -0.18
C SER A 12 9.68 7.81 -0.02
N GLU A 13 9.92 6.72 -0.75
CA GLU A 13 11.23 6.03 -0.73
C GLU A 13 11.70 5.63 0.69
N ARG A 14 10.75 5.33 1.59
CA ARG A 14 10.98 5.00 3.01
C ARG A 14 11.50 6.15 3.88
N ASP A 15 11.37 7.39 3.44
CA ASP A 15 11.74 8.59 4.22
C ASP A 15 10.69 9.70 4.12
N PHE A 16 10.80 10.70 5.00
CA PHE A 16 9.96 11.89 4.95
C PHE A 16 10.20 12.67 3.66
N THR A 17 9.12 13.01 2.98
CA THR A 17 9.20 13.90 1.82
C THR A 17 9.30 15.34 2.34
N LEU A 18 10.40 16.02 2.04
CA LEU A 18 10.65 17.39 2.49
C LEU A 18 10.39 18.42 1.38
N ASN A 19 9.92 19.59 1.77
CA ASN A 19 9.87 20.76 0.89
C ASN A 19 11.26 21.45 0.77
N SER A 20 11.36 22.51 -0.04
CA SER A 20 12.62 23.27 -0.21
C SER A 20 13.14 23.95 1.06
N GLY A 21 12.32 24.02 2.12
CA GLY A 21 12.68 24.52 3.45
C GLY A 21 13.06 23.44 4.45
N ASN A 22 13.16 22.17 4.04
CA ASN A 22 13.38 21.00 4.90
C ASN A 22 12.24 20.70 5.89
N GLU A 23 11.01 21.13 5.58
CA GLU A 23 9.83 20.78 6.39
C GLU A 23 9.13 19.55 5.78
N PRO A 24 8.63 18.62 6.62
CA PRO A 24 7.85 17.49 6.15
C PRO A 24 6.57 17.91 5.43
N LEU A 25 6.30 17.27 4.30
CA LEU A 25 5.03 17.40 3.59
C LEU A 25 3.96 16.51 4.22
N PHE A 26 2.70 16.93 4.07
CA PHE A 26 1.54 16.16 4.49
C PHE A 26 0.83 15.49 3.32
N CYS A 27 0.17 14.38 3.60
CA CYS A 27 -0.79 13.73 2.72
C CYS A 27 -2.15 13.58 3.43
N ASN A 28 -3.20 13.24 2.69
CA ASN A 28 -4.54 13.04 3.23
C ASN A 28 -5.37 12.09 2.35
N ASN A 29 -6.55 11.73 2.83
CA ASN A 29 -7.57 10.98 2.09
C ASN A 29 -6.96 9.71 1.47
N ARG A 30 -7.21 9.48 0.17
CA ARG A 30 -6.71 8.32 -0.57
C ARG A 30 -5.19 8.13 -0.51
N ILE A 31 -4.41 9.20 -0.35
CA ILE A 31 -2.95 9.12 -0.33
C ILE A 31 -2.49 8.55 1.00
N SER A 32 -3.02 9.05 2.12
CA SER A 32 -2.73 8.51 3.45
C SER A 32 -3.20 7.06 3.57
N ILE A 33 -4.41 6.73 3.10
CA ILE A 33 -4.92 5.34 3.12
C ILE A 33 -4.01 4.41 2.30
N GLY A 34 -3.58 4.85 1.12
CA GLY A 34 -2.65 4.09 0.28
C GLY A 34 -1.28 3.88 0.95
N GLN A 35 -0.77 4.90 1.64
CA GLN A 35 0.47 4.84 2.41
C GLN A 35 0.37 3.82 3.56
N ASP A 36 -0.73 3.83 4.30
CA ASP A 36 -0.98 2.87 5.39
C ASP A 36 -1.04 1.43 4.86
N CYS A 37 -1.67 1.20 3.70
CA CYS A 37 -1.67 -0.11 3.04
C CYS A 37 -0.26 -0.56 2.65
N VAL A 38 0.56 0.34 2.07
CA VAL A 38 1.96 0.03 1.70
C VAL A 38 2.79 -0.29 2.94
N HIS A 39 2.67 0.50 4.00
CA HIS A 39 3.38 0.27 5.27
C HIS A 39 2.97 -1.06 5.88
N ALA A 40 1.67 -1.35 6.00
CA ALA A 40 1.20 -2.62 6.55
C ALA A 40 1.81 -3.82 5.80
N ILE A 41 1.83 -3.80 4.47
CA ILE A 41 2.43 -4.88 3.66
C ILE A 41 3.94 -5.00 3.91
N ILE A 42 4.66 -3.89 3.99
CA ILE A 42 6.11 -3.90 4.24
C ILE A 42 6.41 -4.41 5.65
N GLU A 43 5.70 -3.90 6.66
CA GLU A 43 5.85 -4.23 8.07
C GLU A 43 5.49 -5.68 8.38
N SER A 44 4.51 -6.25 7.67
CA SER A 44 4.16 -7.67 7.78
C SER A 44 5.25 -8.63 7.26
N GLY A 45 6.19 -8.14 6.44
CA GLY A 45 7.19 -8.96 5.77
C GLY A 45 6.66 -9.81 4.61
N LEU A 46 5.37 -9.73 4.26
CA LEU A 46 4.76 -10.53 3.20
C LEU A 46 5.37 -10.24 1.82
N ALA A 47 5.69 -8.97 1.54
CA ALA A 47 6.39 -8.59 0.29
C ALA A 47 7.77 -9.27 0.18
N THR A 48 8.52 -9.34 1.28
CA THR A 48 9.83 -10.02 1.34
C THR A 48 9.69 -11.52 1.14
N SER A 49 8.70 -12.14 1.79
CA SER A 49 8.39 -13.57 1.61
C SER A 49 8.05 -13.89 0.15
N LEU A 50 7.28 -13.02 -0.51
CA LEU A 50 6.91 -13.20 -1.92
C LEU A 50 8.14 -13.15 -2.85
N VAL A 51 9.10 -12.26 -2.59
CA VAL A 51 10.35 -12.18 -3.38
C VAL A 51 11.16 -13.48 -3.30
N ALA A 52 11.18 -14.14 -2.14
CA ALA A 52 11.94 -15.36 -1.90
C ALA A 52 11.22 -16.63 -2.41
N GLU A 53 9.90 -16.61 -2.50
CA GLU A 53 9.09 -17.79 -2.80
C GLU A 53 9.01 -18.12 -4.30
N ARG A 54 9.00 -19.41 -4.65
CA ARG A 54 8.95 -19.91 -6.04
C ARG A 54 7.77 -20.86 -6.30
N SER A 55 7.19 -21.46 -5.27
CA SER A 55 6.04 -22.36 -5.36
C SER A 55 4.76 -21.56 -5.71
N PRO A 56 4.08 -21.85 -6.83
CA PRO A 56 2.85 -21.15 -7.20
C PRO A 56 1.78 -21.18 -6.11
N THR A 57 1.65 -22.30 -5.39
CA THR A 57 0.68 -22.47 -4.31
C THR A 57 0.99 -21.57 -3.12
N LEU A 58 2.26 -21.52 -2.68
CA LEU A 58 2.65 -20.68 -1.54
C LEU A 58 2.60 -19.20 -1.90
N ARG A 59 2.90 -18.85 -3.15
CA ARG A 59 2.71 -17.48 -3.64
C ARG A 59 1.24 -17.08 -3.62
N ALA A 60 0.33 -17.94 -4.09
CA ALA A 60 -1.11 -17.67 -4.04
C ALA A 60 -1.62 -17.49 -2.59
N ASP A 61 -1.06 -18.24 -1.64
CA ASP A 61 -1.33 -18.07 -0.23
C ASP A 61 -0.84 -16.70 0.29
N ILE A 62 0.40 -16.31 0.00
CA ILE A 62 0.93 -14.98 0.37
C ILE A 62 0.09 -13.85 -0.25
N HIS A 63 -0.33 -13.98 -1.51
CA HIS A 63 -1.25 -13.02 -2.15
C HIS A 63 -2.56 -12.91 -1.38
N THR A 64 -3.14 -14.03 -0.94
CA THR A 64 -4.35 -14.03 -0.12
C THR A 64 -4.13 -13.35 1.23
N GLN A 65 -2.98 -13.59 1.87
CA GLN A 65 -2.63 -12.92 3.12
C GLN A 65 -2.47 -11.40 2.95
N ILE A 66 -1.88 -10.94 1.84
CA ILE A 66 -1.78 -9.50 1.51
C ILE A 66 -3.18 -8.91 1.31
N VAL A 67 -4.09 -9.60 0.59
CA VAL A 67 -5.47 -9.15 0.43
C VAL A 67 -6.15 -8.97 1.78
N ILE A 68 -6.12 -10.00 2.64
CA ILE A 68 -6.72 -9.95 3.97
C ILE A 68 -6.12 -8.81 4.81
N LEU A 69 -4.80 -8.62 4.74
CA LEU A 69 -4.11 -7.55 5.46
C LEU A 69 -4.60 -6.16 5.04
N VAL A 70 -4.75 -5.92 3.73
CA VAL A 70 -5.24 -4.65 3.20
C VAL A 70 -6.72 -4.45 3.52
N GLU A 71 -7.53 -5.51 3.50
CA GLU A 71 -8.95 -5.46 3.85
C GLU A 71 -9.21 -5.24 5.35
N ASN A 72 -8.20 -5.43 6.22
CA ASN A 72 -8.32 -5.08 7.63
C ASN A 72 -8.31 -3.56 7.87
N ASP A 73 -7.93 -2.76 6.88
CA ASP A 73 -8.11 -1.31 6.93
C ASP A 73 -9.60 -0.98 6.76
N GLU A 74 -10.23 -0.45 7.81
CA GLU A 74 -11.68 -0.16 7.85
C GLU A 74 -12.15 0.83 6.76
N ARG A 75 -11.22 1.55 6.13
CA ARG A 75 -11.51 2.53 5.07
C ARG A 75 -11.59 1.86 3.69
N ILE A 76 -11.13 0.61 3.55
CA ILE A 76 -11.16 -0.20 2.34
C ILE A 76 -12.46 -1.01 2.27
N ILE A 77 -13.04 -1.11 1.08
CA ILE A 77 -14.21 -1.96 0.81
C ILE A 77 -13.72 -3.40 0.58
N PRO A 78 -14.09 -4.37 1.47
CA PRO A 78 -13.69 -5.76 1.29
C PRO A 78 -14.20 -6.36 -0.03
N GLY A 79 -13.41 -7.23 -0.63
CA GLY A 79 -13.65 -7.83 -1.94
C GLY A 79 -13.23 -6.96 -3.13
N THR A 80 -12.74 -5.74 -2.91
CA THR A 80 -12.26 -4.84 -3.99
C THR A 80 -10.74 -4.83 -4.15
N VAL A 81 -10.02 -5.45 -3.23
CA VAL A 81 -8.55 -5.52 -3.26
C VAL A 81 -8.11 -6.45 -4.38
N SER A 82 -7.20 -5.97 -5.23
CA SER A 82 -6.62 -6.72 -6.33
C SER A 82 -5.12 -6.46 -6.38
N ILE A 83 -4.35 -7.55 -6.48
CA ILE A 83 -2.89 -7.52 -6.55
C ILE A 83 -2.45 -7.90 -7.97
N ASN A 84 -1.60 -7.08 -8.56
CA ASN A 84 -0.93 -7.36 -9.82
C ASN A 84 0.59 -7.35 -9.59
N GLU A 85 1.23 -8.47 -9.85
CA GLU A 85 2.67 -8.58 -9.80
C GLU A 85 3.29 -8.19 -11.15
N GLU A 86 3.84 -6.97 -11.22
CA GLU A 86 4.55 -6.49 -12.42
C GLU A 86 5.89 -7.21 -12.58
N SER A 87 6.56 -7.47 -11.46
CA SER A 87 7.81 -8.22 -11.41
C SER A 87 7.98 -8.89 -10.04
N PRO A 88 8.95 -9.81 -9.88
CA PRO A 88 9.22 -10.44 -8.58
C PRO A 88 9.54 -9.45 -7.44
N THR A 89 9.86 -8.19 -7.76
CA THR A 89 10.23 -7.15 -6.79
C THR A 89 9.27 -5.97 -6.76
N LYS A 90 8.17 -6.02 -7.52
CA LYS A 90 7.21 -4.92 -7.62
C LYS A 90 5.77 -5.43 -7.75
N LEU A 91 4.98 -5.11 -6.74
CA LEU A 91 3.56 -5.40 -6.61
C LEU A 91 2.76 -4.13 -6.75
N TRP A 92 1.68 -4.17 -7.54
CA TRP A 92 0.65 -3.15 -7.57
C TRP A 92 -0.57 -3.65 -6.82
N ILE A 93 -1.08 -2.81 -5.93
CA ILE A 93 -2.28 -3.06 -5.14
C ILE A 93 -3.30 -2.00 -5.51
N THR A 94 -4.49 -2.45 -5.89
CA THR A 94 -5.63 -1.56 -6.11
C THR A 94 -6.79 -1.97 -5.22
N ALA A 95 -7.52 -1.00 -4.71
CA ALA A 95 -8.69 -1.23 -3.85
C ALA A 95 -9.62 -0.03 -3.91
N GLU A 96 -10.90 -0.21 -3.60
CA GLU A 96 -11.84 0.90 -3.42
C GLU A 96 -11.95 1.29 -1.95
N THR A 97 -12.03 2.59 -1.69
CA THR A 97 -12.32 3.14 -0.36
C THR A 97 -13.78 3.56 -0.29
N TYR A 98 -14.37 3.55 0.91
CA TYR A 98 -15.75 3.99 1.11
C TYR A 98 -15.98 5.45 0.70
N ASP A 99 -15.03 6.33 1.03
CA ASP A 99 -15.21 7.78 0.94
C ASP A 99 -14.42 8.46 -0.20
N PHE A 100 -13.33 7.86 -0.71
CA PHE A 100 -12.36 8.56 -1.58
C PHE A 100 -12.09 7.88 -2.92
N GLY A 101 -12.90 6.87 -3.26
CA GLY A 101 -12.76 6.10 -4.49
C GLY A 101 -11.54 5.17 -4.49
N ARG A 102 -11.03 4.87 -5.69
CA ARG A 102 -9.99 3.85 -5.89
C ARG A 102 -8.59 4.34 -5.51
N ILE A 103 -7.88 3.54 -4.74
CA ILE A 103 -6.42 3.64 -4.54
C ILE A 103 -5.68 2.73 -5.53
N ASN A 104 -4.49 3.17 -5.93
CA ASN A 104 -3.55 2.39 -6.73
C ASN A 104 -2.14 2.69 -6.21
N VAL A 105 -1.56 1.73 -5.49
CA VAL A 105 -0.26 1.88 -4.82
C VAL A 105 0.67 0.74 -5.22
N SER A 106 1.97 0.97 -5.13
CA SER A 106 2.97 -0.07 -5.40
C SER A 106 3.80 -0.37 -4.16
N VAL A 107 4.04 -1.65 -3.92
CA VAL A 107 5.05 -2.14 -2.99
C VAL A 107 6.19 -2.71 -3.80
N GLY A 108 7.37 -2.13 -3.71
CA GLY A 108 8.54 -2.65 -4.38
C GLY A 108 9.84 -2.12 -3.81
N ASN A 109 10.94 -2.77 -4.15
CA ASN A 109 12.26 -2.22 -3.88
C ASN A 109 12.55 -1.12 -4.92
N GLY A 110 12.08 0.10 -4.63
CA GLY A 110 12.64 1.32 -5.21
C GLY A 110 14.01 1.58 -4.59
N HIS A 111 15.00 1.78 -5.45
CA HIS A 111 16.23 2.49 -5.13
C HIS A 111 15.95 3.95 -4.85
#